data_AF-A0A972URU2-F1
#
_entry.id   AF-A0A972URU2-F1
#
_cell.length_a   1.000
_cell.length_b   1.000
_cell.length_c   1.000
_cell.angle_alpha   90.00
_cell.angle_beta   90.00
_cell.angle_gamma   90.00
#
_symmetry.space_group_name_H-M   'P 1'
#
loop_
_entity.id
_entity.type
_entity.pdbx_description
1 polymer ?
#
loop_
_entity_poly.entity_id
_entity_poly.type
_entity_poly.pdbx_seq_one_letter_code
_entity_poly.pdbx_strand_id
1 'polypeptide(L)'
;MRLRLSHRISVVRHIANSLVLLGLIGTVVGFIIALSGVDPQKAADVASISPMVSTLIRGMSTALYTTLVGGVLNLWLTVNYQHLATGTVKLITAMHELGAQRESAT
;
A
#
# COMPACT_ATOMS: atom_id res chain seq x y z
N MET A 1 -21.10 18.87 -10.56
CA MET A 1 -20.23 17.81 -11.11
C MET A 1 -18.94 17.57 -10.32
N ARG A 2 -18.25 18.60 -9.79
CA ARG A 2 -16.99 18.46 -9.01
C ARG A 2 -17.08 17.58 -7.74
N LEU A 3 -18.24 17.52 -7.09
CA LEU A 3 -18.46 16.76 -5.84
C LEU A 3 -18.31 15.22 -5.98
N ARG A 4 -18.64 14.63 -7.14
CA ARG A 4 -18.54 13.16 -7.30
C ARG A 4 -17.12 12.68 -7.65
N LEU A 5 -16.29 13.54 -8.23
CA LEU A 5 -14.86 13.24 -8.44
C LEU A 5 -14.08 13.26 -7.12
N SER A 6 -14.33 14.26 -6.25
CA SER A 6 -13.68 14.32 -4.93
C SER A 6 -13.94 13.08 -4.08
N HIS A 7 -15.11 12.46 -4.18
CA HIS A 7 -15.41 11.23 -3.44
C HIS A 7 -14.55 10.05 -3.91
N ARG A 8 -14.37 9.87 -5.23
CA ARG A 8 -13.54 8.78 -5.79
C ARG A 8 -12.06 8.97 -5.43
N ILE A 9 -11.58 10.22 -5.42
CA ILE A 9 -10.23 10.60 -4.94
C ILE A 9 -10.04 10.20 -3.48
N SER A 10 -11.03 10.48 -2.63
CA SER A 10 -10.92 10.21 -1.20
C SER A 10 -10.82 8.71 -0.88
N VAL A 11 -11.64 7.87 -1.53
CA VAL A 11 -11.65 6.41 -1.27
C VAL A 11 -10.30 5.79 -1.64
N VAL A 12 -9.73 6.14 -2.78
CA VAL A 12 -8.47 5.53 -3.22
C VAL A 12 -7.29 6.02 -2.40
N ARG A 13 -7.27 7.30 -2.01
CA ARG A 13 -6.28 7.81 -1.06
C ARG A 13 -6.41 7.14 0.31
N HIS A 14 -7.63 6.83 0.75
CA HIS A 14 -7.84 6.06 1.97
C HIS A 14 -7.28 4.64 1.86
N ILE A 15 -7.56 3.92 0.76
CA ILE A 15 -7.02 2.56 0.57
C ILE A 15 -5.49 2.58 0.48
N ALA A 16 -4.91 3.56 -0.23
CA ALA A 16 -3.47 3.80 -0.31
C ALA A 16 -2.84 3.97 1.09
N ASN A 17 -3.41 4.85 1.93
CA ASN A 17 -2.97 5.03 3.31
C ASN A 17 -3.15 3.76 4.16
N SER A 18 -4.25 3.03 3.98
CA SER A 18 -4.47 1.76 4.68
C SER A 18 -3.45 0.69 4.30
N LEU A 19 -2.97 0.66 3.06
CA LEU A 19 -1.90 -0.26 2.61
C LEU A 19 -0.55 0.05 3.28
N VAL A 20 -0.24 1.32 3.49
CA VAL A 20 0.96 1.72 4.25
C VAL A 20 0.85 1.31 5.71
N LEU A 21 -0.32 1.53 6.33
CA LEU A 21 -0.63 1.05 7.68
C LEU A 21 -0.53 -0.48 7.78
N LEU A 22 -0.98 -1.21 6.76
CA LEU A 22 -0.86 -2.67 6.71
C LEU A 22 0.61 -3.12 6.67
N GLY A 23 1.47 -2.40 5.93
CA GLY A 23 2.92 -2.64 5.92
C GLY A 23 3.55 -2.44 7.30
N LEU A 24 3.15 -1.38 8.02
CA LEU A 24 3.55 -1.12 9.41
C LEU A 24 3.07 -2.21 10.38
N ILE A 25 1.86 -2.74 10.21
CA ILE A 25 1.38 -3.88 11.02
C ILE A 25 2.26 -5.11 10.73
N GLY A 26 2.65 -5.33 9.47
CA GLY A 26 3.54 -6.41 9.08
C GLY A 26 4.92 -6.34 9.73
N THR A 27 5.48 -5.14 9.93
CA THR A 27 6.76 -5.00 10.66
C THR A 27 6.61 -5.40 12.13
N VAL A 28 5.52 -4.99 12.79
CA VAL A 28 5.24 -5.37 14.17
C VAL A 28 5.10 -6.89 14.30
N VAL A 29 4.36 -7.54 13.40
CA VAL A 29 4.19 -9.00 13.38
C VAL A 29 5.52 -9.71 13.15
N GLY A 30 6.34 -9.26 12.19
CA GLY A 30 7.65 -9.85 11.94
C GLY A 30 8.61 -9.69 13.12
N PHE A 31 8.57 -8.57 13.83
CA PHE A 31 9.32 -8.38 15.08
C PHE A 31 8.86 -9.32 16.19
N ILE A 32 7.55 -9.53 16.35
CA ILE A 32 7.01 -10.49 17.33
C ILE A 32 7.55 -11.91 17.06
N ILE A 33 7.53 -12.33 15.79
CA ILE A 33 8.06 -13.65 15.38
C ILE A 33 9.57 -13.73 15.63
N ALA A 34 10.32 -12.67 15.29
CA ALA A 34 11.75 -12.62 15.49
C ALA A 34 12.14 -12.76 16.96
N LEU A 35 11.44 -12.04 17.85
CA LEU A 35 11.69 -12.05 19.30
C LEU A 35 11.17 -13.33 19.97
N SER A 36 10.14 -13.99 19.42
CA SER A 36 9.62 -15.26 19.94
C SER A 36 10.63 -16.40 19.91
N GLY A 37 11.66 -16.33 19.06
CA GLY A 37 12.72 -17.33 18.98
C GLY A 37 13.93 -17.06 19.87
N VAL A 38 13.95 -15.93 20.58
CA VAL A 38 15.10 -15.49 21.38
C VAL A 38 14.88 -15.93 22.82
N ASP A 39 15.63 -16.96 23.23
CA ASP A 39 15.73 -17.42 24.61
C ASP A 39 17.09 -16.95 25.20
N PRO A 40 17.12 -15.91 26.04
CA PRO A 40 18.36 -15.38 26.59
C PRO A 40 19.08 -16.37 27.51
N GLN A 41 18.38 -17.33 28.12
CA GLN A 41 19.02 -18.33 28.98
C GLN A 41 19.78 -19.40 28.17
N LYS A 42 19.38 -19.64 26.93
CA LYS A 42 20.05 -20.58 26.01
C LYS A 42 21.03 -19.91 25.05
N ALA A 43 21.13 -18.58 25.09
CA ALA A 43 22.05 -17.81 24.25
C ALA A 43 23.54 -18.11 24.53
N ALA A 44 23.87 -18.63 25.71
CA ALA A 44 25.23 -19.04 26.07
C ALA A 44 25.65 -20.39 25.45
N ASP A 45 24.69 -21.19 24.96
CA ASP A 45 24.95 -22.49 24.36
C ASP A 45 25.00 -22.35 22.82
N VAL A 46 26.16 -22.66 22.25
CA VAL A 46 26.47 -22.50 20.82
C VAL A 46 25.51 -23.32 19.93
N ALA A 47 25.02 -24.46 20.44
CA ALA A 47 24.04 -25.28 19.72
C ALA A 47 22.68 -24.59 19.53
N SER A 48 22.30 -23.69 20.46
CA SER A 48 21.04 -22.93 20.42
C SER A 48 21.14 -21.61 19.66
N ILE A 49 22.34 -21.13 19.33
CA ILE A 49 22.53 -19.89 18.55
C ILE A 49 21.99 -20.06 17.11
N SER A 50 22.29 -21.19 16.46
CA SER A 50 21.85 -21.44 15.08
C SER A 50 20.31 -21.38 14.91
N PRO A 51 19.49 -22.10 15.72
CA PRO A 51 18.04 -22.01 15.63
C PRO A 51 17.48 -20.64 16.06
N MET A 52 18.12 -19.95 17.00
CA MET A 52 17.75 -18.59 17.40
C MET A 52 17.93 -17.58 16.25
N VAL A 53 19.08 -17.63 15.59
CA VAL A 53 19.38 -16.79 14.42
C VAL A 53 18.44 -17.10 13.26
N SER A 54 18.13 -18.37 13.02
CA SER A 54 17.16 -18.76 11.99
C SER A 54 15.77 -18.15 12.24
N THR A 55 15.32 -18.12 13.50
CA THR A 55 14.01 -17.55 13.86
C THR A 55 14.01 -16.02 13.74
N LEU A 56 15.10 -15.38 14.14
CA LEU A 56 15.33 -13.94 13.94
C LEU A 56 15.28 -13.56 12.46
N ILE A 57 16.00 -14.29 11.60
CA ILE A 57 16.03 -14.06 10.15
C ILE A 57 14.62 -14.28 9.57
N ARG A 58 13.90 -15.31 10.00
CA ARG A 58 12.50 -15.53 9.57
C ARG A 58 11.60 -14.34 9.94
N GLY A 59 11.59 -13.90 11.19
CA GLY A 59 10.76 -12.77 11.61
C GLY A 59 11.10 -11.47 10.86
N MET A 60 12.41 -11.20 10.68
CA MET A 60 12.89 -10.05 9.93
C MET A 60 12.49 -10.12 8.44
N SER A 61 12.67 -11.28 7.79
CA SER A 61 12.29 -11.47 6.39
C SER A 61 10.79 -11.26 6.18
N THR A 62 9.97 -11.70 7.13
CA THR A 62 8.52 -11.51 7.11
C THR A 62 8.16 -10.02 7.20
N ALA A 63 8.77 -9.28 8.14
CA ALA A 63 8.59 -7.84 8.29
C ALA A 63 8.94 -7.07 7.00
N LEU A 64 10.08 -7.39 6.39
CA LEU A 64 10.54 -6.76 5.16
C LEU A 64 9.62 -7.09 3.98
N TYR A 65 9.18 -8.34 3.85
CA TYR A 65 8.29 -8.76 2.75
C TYR A 65 6.93 -8.06 2.85
N THR A 66 6.33 -8.00 4.04
CA THR A 66 5.04 -7.31 4.23
C THR A 66 5.15 -5.80 4.02
N THR A 67 6.29 -5.20 4.37
CA THR A 67 6.56 -3.77 4.11
C THR A 67 6.67 -3.50 2.62
N LEU A 68 7.44 -4.33 1.91
CA LEU A 68 7.63 -4.22 0.47
C LEU A 68 6.31 -4.41 -0.27
N VAL A 69 5.55 -5.45 0.07
CA VAL A 69 4.22 -5.68 -0.51
C VAL A 69 3.30 -4.49 -0.25
N GLY A 70 3.21 -3.99 0.99
CA GLY A 70 2.39 -2.82 1.31
C GLY A 70 2.78 -1.57 0.51
N GLY A 71 4.08 -1.31 0.36
CA GLY A 71 4.60 -0.19 -0.43
C GLY A 71 4.35 -0.32 -1.93
N VAL A 72 4.61 -1.50 -2.50
CA VAL A 72 4.40 -1.79 -3.92
C VAL A 72 2.92 -1.69 -4.27
N LEU A 73 2.04 -2.27 -3.45
CA LEU A 73 0.59 -2.20 -3.67
C LEU A 73 0.10 -0.74 -3.58
N ASN A 74 0.64 0.05 -2.65
CA ASN A 74 0.28 1.46 -2.50
C ASN A 74 0.66 2.28 -3.74
N LEU A 75 1.89 2.08 -4.24
CA LEU A 75 2.37 2.73 -5.45
C LEU A 75 1.53 2.32 -6.67
N TRP A 76 1.25 1.02 -6.81
CA TRP A 76 0.42 0.49 -7.89
C TRP A 76 -0.98 1.10 -7.90
N LEU A 77 -1.64 1.15 -6.74
CA LEU A 77 -2.97 1.75 -6.62
C LEU A 77 -2.95 3.23 -6.99
N THR A 78 -1.93 3.96 -6.54
CA THR A 78 -1.76 5.39 -6.82
C THR A 78 -1.61 5.64 -8.33
N VAL A 79 -0.84 4.82 -9.05
CA VAL A 79 -0.66 4.96 -10.50
C VAL A 79 -1.96 4.66 -11.25
N ASN A 80 -2.61 3.53 -10.94
CA ASN A 80 -3.89 3.17 -11.55
C ASN A 80 -4.95 4.25 -11.33
N TYR A 81 -4.94 4.84 -10.14
CA TYR A 81 -5.81 5.95 -9.81
C TYR A 81 -5.56 7.19 -10.68
N GLN A 82 -4.29 7.56 -10.85
CA GLN A 82 -3.90 8.72 -11.65
C GLN A 82 -4.34 8.56 -13.12
N HIS A 83 -4.22 7.36 -13.67
CA HIS A 83 -4.72 7.01 -15.00
C HIS A 83 -6.25 7.20 -15.09
N LEU A 84 -7.01 6.67 -14.13
CA LEU A 84 -8.46 6.74 -14.15
C LEU A 84 -8.99 8.16 -13.94
N ALA A 85 -8.34 8.94 -13.06
CA ALA A 85 -8.65 10.34 -12.84
C ALA A 85 -8.43 11.18 -14.11
N THR A 86 -7.30 10.99 -14.77
CA THR A 86 -6.97 11.68 -16.03
C THR A 86 -7.95 11.33 -17.15
N GLY A 87 -8.31 10.04 -17.29
CA GLY A 87 -9.31 9.60 -18.26
C GLY A 87 -10.70 10.21 -18.00
N THR A 88 -11.11 10.29 -16.74
CA THR A 88 -12.39 10.91 -16.35
C THR A 88 -12.42 12.41 -16.68
N VAL A 89 -11.32 13.13 -16.42
CA VAL A 89 -11.21 14.56 -16.76
C VAL A 89 -11.31 14.77 -18.26
N LYS A 90 -10.60 13.97 -19.07
CA LYS A 90 -10.70 14.02 -20.53
C LYS A 90 -12.13 13.82 -21.03
N LEU A 91 -12.84 12.85 -20.47
CA LEU A 91 -14.22 12.56 -20.86
C LEU A 91 -15.16 13.75 -20.55
N ILE A 92 -14.98 14.38 -19.39
CA ILE A 92 -15.78 15.54 -18.98
C ILE A 92 -15.52 16.74 -19.88
N THR A 93 -14.26 17.01 -20.22
CA THR A 93 -13.90 18.10 -21.15
C THR A 93 -14.49 17.86 -22.53
N ALA A 94 -14.36 16.64 -23.07
CA ALA A 94 -14.93 16.29 -24.37
C ALA A 94 -16.46 16.44 -24.41
N MET A 95 -17.16 16.06 -23.34
CA MET A 95 -18.61 16.26 -23.23
C MET A 95 -19.00 17.75 -23.21
N HIS A 96 -18.19 18.60 -22.58
CA HIS A 96 -18.45 20.03 -22.52
C HIS A 96 -18.23 20.71 -23.87
N GLU A 97 -17.16 20.35 -24.57
CA GLU A 97 -16.86 20.84 -25.92
C GLU A 97 -17.96 20.44 -26.93
N LEU A 98 -18.42 19.19 -26.87
CA LEU A 98 -19.56 18.71 -27.68
C LEU A 98 -20.87 19.45 -27.36
N GLY A 99 -21.09 19.81 -26.10
CA GLY A 99 -22.24 20.62 -25.70
C GLY A 99 -22.18 22.04 -26.26
N ALA A 100 -21.03 22.71 -26.13
CA ALA A 100 -20.82 24.07 -26.62
C ALA A 100 -20.94 24.18 -28.16
N GLN A 101 -20.49 23.15 -28.90
CA GLN A 101 -20.66 23.08 -30.35
C GLN A 101 -22.12 22.92 -30.78
N ARG A 102 -22.96 22.27 -29.96
CA ARG A 102 -24.39 22.13 -30.26
C ARG A 102 -25.17 23.41 -30.02
N GLU A 103 -24.86 24.14 -28.95
CA GLU A 103 -25.50 25.44 -28.68
C GLU A 103 -25.15 26.50 -29.74
N SER A 104 -23.94 26.48 -30.30
CA SER A 104 -23.52 27.42 -31.34
C SER A 104 -24.02 27.08 -32.76
N ALA A 105 -24.63 25.91 -32.94
CA ALA A 105 -25.24 25.46 -34.19
C ALA A 105 -26.77 25.66 -34.24
N THR A 106 -27.36 26.26 -33.19
CA THR A 106 -28.79 26.62 -33.08
C THR A 106 -28.93 28.12 -32.99
#